data_AF-A0A966WZU9-F1
#
_entry.id   AF-A0A966WZU9-F1
#
_cell.length_a   1.000
_cell.length_b   1.000
_cell.length_c   1.000
_cell.angle_alpha   90.00
_cell.angle_beta   90.00
_cell.angle_gamma   90.00
#
_symmetry.space_group_name_H-M   'P 1'
#
loop_
_entity.id
_entity.type
_entity.pdbx_description
1 polymer ?
#
loop_
_entity_poly.entity_id
_entity_poly.type
_entity_poly.pdbx_seq_one_letter_code
_entity_poly.pdbx_strand_id
1 'polypeptide(L)' 'MHYAILQTWLWTEKNNMLHSINDPSELRKLDRDQLPALADELRQYIVDSVSKTGGHLSSNLGTVELSIALHYVFDT' A
#
# COMPACT_ATOMS: atom_id res chain seq x y z
N MET A 1 -14.25 24.99 -0.42
CA MET A 1 -14.28 24.04 -1.55
C MET A 1 -12.99 23.94 -2.38
N HIS A 2 -11.94 24.76 -2.13
CA HIS A 2 -10.66 24.67 -2.86
C HIS A 2 -9.62 23.74 -2.18
N TYR A 3 -9.76 23.48 -0.89
CA TYR A 3 -8.82 22.66 -0.10
C TYR A 3 -8.86 21.15 -0.43
N ALA A 4 -10.00 20.63 -0.90
CA ALA A 4 -10.14 19.21 -1.21
C ALA A 4 -9.27 18.80 -2.42
N ILE A 5 -9.17 19.66 -3.43
CA ILE A 5 -8.45 19.38 -4.67
C ILE A 5 -6.94 19.28 -4.39
N LEU A 6 -6.38 20.15 -3.56
CA LEU A 6 -4.95 20.10 -3.20
C LEU A 6 -4.58 18.84 -2.40
N GLN A 7 -5.47 18.32 -1.55
CA GLN A 7 -5.22 17.06 -0.85
C GLN A 7 -5.24 15.85 -1.80
N THR A 8 -6.06 15.89 -2.85
CA THR A 8 -6.10 14.84 -3.88
C THR A 8 -4.82 14.82 -4.73
N TRP A 9 -4.27 15.98 -5.10
CA TRP A 9 -3.02 16.06 -5.88
C TRP A 9 -1.76 15.86 -5.03
N LEU A 10 -1.75 16.34 -3.78
CA LEU A 10 -0.65 16.08 -2.85
C LEU A 10 -0.51 14.59 -2.49
N TRP A 11 -1.57 13.78 -2.62
CA TRP A 11 -1.50 12.34 -2.35
C TRP A 11 -0.90 11.55 -3.52
N THR A 12 -1.21 11.92 -4.77
CA THR A 12 -0.66 11.27 -5.97
C THR A 12 0.86 11.40 -6.07
N GLU A 13 1.41 12.50 -5.53
CA GLU A 13 2.84 12.83 -5.66
C GLU A 13 3.69 12.31 -4.48
N LYS A 14 3.07 11.98 -3.35
CA LYS A 14 3.79 11.68 -2.09
C LYS A 14 4.15 10.20 -1.89
N ASN A 15 3.53 9.29 -2.62
CA ASN A 15 3.49 7.87 -2.24
C ASN A 15 4.02 6.98 -3.37
N ASN A 16 5.30 7.17 -3.68
CA ASN A 16 6.04 6.41 -4.69
C ASN A 16 6.80 5.22 -4.08
N MET A 17 6.54 4.89 -2.80
CA MET A 17 7.21 3.78 -2.12
C MET A 17 6.74 2.44 -2.66
N LEU A 18 5.42 2.23 -2.75
CA LEU A 18 4.87 1.00 -3.33
C LEU A 18 5.34 0.79 -4.79
N HIS A 19 5.42 1.86 -5.58
CA HIS A 19 5.90 1.81 -6.97
C HIS A 19 7.40 1.56 -7.09
N SER A 20 8.17 1.82 -6.03
CA SER A 20 9.61 1.53 -5.99
C SER A 20 9.94 0.08 -5.59
N ILE A 21 8.99 -0.64 -4.99
CA ILE A 21 9.16 -2.02 -4.52
C ILE A 21 8.65 -2.97 -5.60
N ASN A 22 9.59 -3.57 -6.32
CA ASN A 22 9.26 -4.52 -7.39
C ASN A 22 9.44 -5.98 -6.96
N ASP A 23 10.11 -6.20 -5.83
CA ASP A 23 10.42 -7.53 -5.32
C ASP A 23 10.25 -7.61 -3.79
N PRO A 24 9.77 -8.75 -3.23
CA PRO A 24 9.63 -8.93 -1.79
C PRO A 24 10.93 -8.74 -0.99
N SER A 25 12.09 -8.98 -1.60
CA SER A 25 13.39 -8.71 -0.95
C SER A 25 13.65 -7.23 -0.70
N GLU A 26 12.96 -6.34 -1.42
CA GLU A 26 13.08 -4.89 -1.23
C GLU A 26 12.27 -4.40 -0.02
N LEU A 27 11.21 -5.12 0.37
CA LEU A 27 10.52 -4.88 1.65
C LEU A 27 11.49 -4.97 2.82
N ARG A 28 12.43 -5.93 2.77
CA ARG A 28 13.43 -6.17 3.82
C ARG A 28 14.46 -5.05 3.95
N LYS A 29 14.59 -4.19 2.92
CA LYS A 29 15.48 -3.02 2.93
C LYS A 29 14.83 -1.79 3.56
N LEU A 30 13.52 -1.82 3.80
CA LEU A 30 12.80 -0.74 4.46
C LEU A 30 13.02 -0.80 5.98
N ASP A 31 13.12 0.39 6.57
CA ASP A 31 13.05 0.52 8.02
C ASP A 31 11.66 0.10 8.50
N ARG A 32 11.61 -0.53 9.68
CA ARG A 32 10.34 -1.01 10.26
C ARG A 32 9.30 0.10 10.40
N ASP A 33 9.74 1.32 10.62
CA ASP A 33 8.89 2.50 10.78
C ASP A 33 8.23 2.94 9.47
N GLN A 34 8.73 2.46 8.32
CA GLN A 34 8.17 2.70 6.99
C GLN A 34 7.11 1.66 6.60
N LEU A 35 7.08 0.50 7.27
CA LEU A 35 6.13 -0.57 6.98
C LEU A 35 4.65 -0.16 7.16
N PRO A 36 4.27 0.62 8.19
CA PRO A 36 2.90 1.11 8.32
C PRO A 36 2.46 2.01 7.16
N ALA A 37 3.36 2.89 6.70
CA ALA A 37 3.08 3.78 5.56
C ALA A 37 2.89 2.97 4.27
N LEU A 38 3.71 1.94 4.07
CA LEU A 38 3.56 1.03 2.94
C LEU A 38 2.26 0.23 3.00
N ALA A 39 1.85 -0.25 4.18
CA ALA A 39 0.58 -0.94 4.36
C ALA A 39 -0.60 -0.04 4.02
N ASP A 40 -0.54 1.24 4.41
CA ASP A 40 -1.56 2.23 4.06
C ASP A 40 -1.66 2.47 2.55
N GLU A 41 -0.52 2.56 1.85
CA GLU A 41 -0.48 2.66 0.38
C GLU A 41 -1.08 1.44 -0.31
N LEU A 42 -0.68 0.23 0.11
CA LEU A 42 -1.21 -1.02 -0.42
C LEU A 42 -2.72 -1.13 -0.21
N ARG A 43 -3.21 -0.71 0.96
CA ARG A 43 -4.63 -0.71 1.28
C ARG A 43 -5.41 0.18 0.35
N GLN A 44 -4.95 1.40 0.13
CA GLN A 44 -5.60 2.31 -0.81
C GLN A 44 -5.55 1.80 -2.25
N TYR A 45 -4.40 1.27 -2.69
CA TYR A 45 -4.26 0.68 -4.02
C TYR A 45 -5.25 -0.48 -4.25
N ILE A 46 -5.39 -1.36 -3.26
CA ILE A 46 -6.36 -2.46 -3.33
C ILE A 46 -7.77 -1.91 -3.39
N VAL A 47 -8.16 -0.98 -2.50
CA VAL A 47 -9.49 -0.35 -2.51
C VAL A 47 -9.81 0.32 -3.86
N ASP A 48 -8.85 1.04 -4.43
CA ASP A 48 -9.00 1.70 -5.73
C ASP A 48 -9.09 0.70 -6.89
N SER A 49 -8.34 -0.40 -6.82
CA SER A 49 -8.36 -1.45 -7.84
C SER A 49 -9.67 -2.26 -7.81
N VAL A 50 -10.17 -2.55 -6.61
CA VAL A 50 -11.38 -3.37 -6.42
C VAL A 50 -12.67 -2.57 -6.60
N SER A 51 -12.65 -1.27 -6.27
CA SER A 51 -13.76 -0.36 -6.61
C SER A 51 -13.99 -0.24 -8.12
N LYS A 52 -12.91 -0.31 -8.92
CA LYS A 52 -12.99 -0.30 -10.40
C LYS A 52 -13.45 -1.63 -11.00
N THR A 53 -13.21 -2.75 -10.32
CA THR A 53 -13.50 -4.11 -10.83
C THR A 53 -14.78 -4.74 -10.24
N GLY A 54 -15.38 -4.13 -9.22
CA GLY A 54 -16.74 -4.46 -8.77
C GLY A 54 -16.88 -5.79 -8.02
N GLY A 55 -15.90 -6.17 -7.19
CA GLY A 55 -15.90 -7.45 -6.45
C GLY A 55 -15.81 -7.32 -4.93
N HIS A 56 -16.28 -8.36 -4.21
CA HIS A 56 -16.26 -8.50 -2.75
C HIS A 56 -14.84 -8.73 -2.16
N LEU A 57 -13.88 -7.90 -2.53
CA LEU A 57 -12.49 -8.01 -2.04
C LEU A 57 -12.24 -7.29 -0.71
N SER A 58 -13.30 -6.82 -0.03
CA SER A 58 -13.22 -6.28 1.33
C SER A 58 -12.69 -7.30 2.35
N SER A 59 -12.68 -8.60 2.00
CA SER A 59 -12.09 -9.66 2.83
C SER A 59 -10.55 -9.66 2.83
N ASN A 60 -9.90 -9.06 1.82
CA ASN A 60 -8.44 -9.09 1.67
C ASN A 60 -7.74 -7.90 2.34
N LEU A 61 -8.50 -6.94 2.87
CA LEU A 61 -7.94 -5.71 3.45
C LEU A 61 -7.12 -5.98 4.71
N GLY A 62 -7.52 -6.98 5.51
CA GLY A 62 -6.79 -7.41 6.70
C GLY A 62 -5.62 -8.37 6.42
N THR A 63 -5.47 -8.84 5.18
CA THR A 63 -4.37 -9.73 4.78
C THR A 63 -3.14 -8.93 4.36
N VAL A 64 -3.26 -7.63 4.10
CA VAL A 64 -2.16 -6.77 3.63
C VAL A 64 -1.01 -6.75 4.65
N GLU A 65 -1.31 -6.44 5.91
CA GLU A 65 -0.32 -6.37 6.98
C GLU A 65 0.31 -7.74 7.25
N LEU A 66 -0.49 -8.81 7.14
CA LEU A 66 -0.01 -10.18 7.28
C LEU A 66 0.94 -10.56 6.14
N SER A 67 0.59 -10.24 4.89
CA SER A 67 1.44 -10.48 3.72
C SER A 67 2.75 -9.70 3.81
N ILE A 68 2.71 -8.42 4.21
CA ILE A 68 3.92 -7.62 4.43
C ILE A 68 4.77 -8.26 5.52
N ALA A 69 4.19 -8.64 6.67
CA ALA A 69 4.92 -9.26 7.77
C ALA A 69 5.56 -10.59 7.35
N LEU A 70 4.86 -11.41 6.56
CA LEU A 70 5.39 -12.68 6.05
C LEU A 70 6.56 -12.44 5.11
N HIS A 71 6.44 -11.58 4.11
CA HIS A 71 7.53 -11.29 3.17
C HIS A 71 8.70 -10.53 3.82
N TYR A 72 8.44 -9.75 4.87
CA TYR A 72 9.48 -9.06 5.62
C TYR A 72 10.29 -10.00 6.52
N VAL A 73 9.64 -11.00 7.13
CA VAL A 73 10.29 -11.94 8.08
C VAL A 73 10.83 -13.19 7.38
N PHE A 74 10.14 -13.68 6.35
CA PHE A 74 10.51 -14.89 5.62
C PHE A 74 11.12 -14.53 4.26
N ASP A 75 12.14 -15.28 3.86
CA ASP A 75 12.82 -15.15 2.56
C ASP A 75 12.00 -15.84 1.46
N THR A 76 10.82 -15.28 1.15
CA THR A 76 9.88 -15.78 0.13
C THR A 76 9.88 -14.93 -1.13
#